data_AF-A0A7Z2G5L6-F1
#
_entry.id   AF-A0A7Z2G5L6-F1
#
_cell.length_a   1.000
_cell.length_b   1.000
_cell.length_c   1.000
_cell.angle_alpha   90.00
_cell.angle_beta   90.00
_cell.angle_gamma   90.00
#
_symmetry.space_group_name_H-M   'P 1'
#
loop_
_entity.id
_entity.type
_entity.pdbx_description
1 polymer ?
#
loop_
_entity_poly.entity_id
_entity_poly.type
_entity_poly.pdbx_seq_one_letter_code
_entity_poly.pdbx_strand_id
1 'polypeptide(L)'
;MPSRTRSQQKACSNVHRVRLSKAIARRRRVSSSLRRTSRIKGLEPTQRTPEPAGPGASRAGPAGSHSRRSSFVTRARASRKTNLKRFALAAACAAGGVLLVSGLAACSSSGPTNKDDSAFVYLLDRKGEWQENKIESLPPLPQVGATLLPFDVSNNSPLKFAIDPASLTVGTDGVVRYTIVITSPSGARNVNYEGIRCDTYEWRLYASLDADHNGWDQTVANNWSRIENGTLNAYQSRLYQDYFCANKMPIAKAPTLIENLRYGRTQSTLVR
;
A
#
# COMPACT_ATOMS: atom_id res chain seq x y z
N MET A 1 -46.86 28.35 -24.28
CA MET A 1 -45.50 28.38 -24.88
C MET A 1 -44.89 29.74 -24.60
N PRO A 2 -43.57 29.79 -24.34
CA PRO A 2 -42.73 30.46 -25.33
C PRO A 2 -41.59 29.56 -25.81
N SER A 3 -41.57 29.46 -27.13
CA SER A 3 -40.55 29.02 -28.06
C SER A 3 -39.12 29.37 -27.63
N ARG A 4 -38.33 28.35 -27.30
CA ARG A 4 -36.86 28.45 -27.37
C ARG A 4 -36.48 28.79 -28.82
N THR A 5 -35.80 29.91 -28.98
CA THR A 5 -35.38 30.43 -30.28
C THR A 5 -34.37 29.50 -30.94
N ARG A 6 -34.57 29.25 -32.23
CA ARG A 6 -33.79 28.38 -33.14
C ARG A 6 -32.27 28.64 -33.17
N SER A 7 -31.83 29.74 -32.56
CA SER A 7 -30.43 30.15 -32.40
C SER A 7 -29.68 29.31 -31.36
N GLN A 8 -30.30 29.03 -30.20
CA GLN A 8 -29.66 28.29 -29.10
C GLN A 8 -29.43 26.81 -29.43
N GLN A 9 -30.23 26.22 -30.33
CA GLN A 9 -30.06 24.83 -30.78
C GLN A 9 -28.91 24.64 -31.78
N LYS A 10 -28.57 25.67 -32.57
CA LYS A 10 -27.44 25.63 -33.51
C LYS A 10 -26.08 25.65 -32.80
N ALA A 11 -25.98 26.34 -31.65
CA ALA A 11 -24.74 26.43 -30.88
C ALA A 11 -24.32 25.08 -30.28
N CYS A 12 -25.26 24.30 -29.72
CA CYS A 12 -24.96 22.96 -29.19
C CYS A 12 -24.56 21.93 -30.26
N SER A 13 -25.07 22.06 -31.49
CA SER A 13 -24.75 21.15 -32.59
C SER A 13 -23.31 21.34 -33.11
N ASN A 14 -22.79 22.58 -33.11
CA ASN A 14 -21.44 22.88 -33.60
C ASN A 14 -20.34 22.41 -32.65
N VAL A 15 -20.55 22.46 -31.33
CA VAL A 15 -19.55 22.02 -30.33
C VAL A 15 -19.33 20.51 -30.37
N HIS A 16 -20.39 19.73 -30.63
CA HIS A 16 -20.27 18.27 -30.79
C HIS A 16 -19.55 17.87 -32.08
N ARG A 17 -19.74 18.62 -33.17
CA ARG A 17 -19.08 18.34 -34.46
C ARG A 17 -17.57 18.57 -34.40
N VAL A 18 -17.12 19.61 -33.72
CA VAL A 18 -15.68 19.93 -33.55
C VAL A 18 -14.96 18.90 -32.66
N ARG A 19 -15.64 18.35 -31.64
CA ARG A 19 -15.07 17.30 -30.78
C ARG A 19 -14.92 15.95 -31.49
N LEU A 20 -15.84 15.59 -32.40
CA LEU A 20 -15.74 14.35 -33.18
C LEU A 20 -14.60 14.40 -34.22
N SER A 21 -14.39 15.55 -34.88
CA SER A 21 -13.34 15.71 -35.89
C SER A 21 -11.91 15.62 -35.30
N LYS A 22 -11.69 16.11 -34.08
CA LYS A 22 -10.39 15.98 -33.38
C LYS A 22 -10.09 14.54 -32.95
N ALA A 23 -11.10 13.74 -32.61
CA ALA A 23 -10.92 12.33 -32.25
C ALA A 23 -10.54 11.45 -33.45
N ILE A 24 -11.10 11.73 -34.64
CA ILE A 24 -10.80 11.00 -35.88
C ILE A 24 -9.38 11.33 -36.40
N ALA A 25 -8.93 12.58 -36.26
CA ALA A 25 -7.57 12.98 -36.65
C ALA A 25 -6.47 12.34 -35.78
N ARG A 26 -6.71 12.14 -34.47
CA ARG A 26 -5.76 11.45 -33.58
C ARG A 26 -5.61 9.96 -33.90
N ARG A 27 -6.67 9.26 -34.30
CA ARG A 27 -6.59 7.82 -34.68
C ARG A 27 -5.81 7.58 -35.97
N ARG A 28 -5.86 8.49 -36.96
CA ARG A 28 -5.10 8.34 -38.21
C ARG A 28 -3.58 8.49 -38.00
N ARG A 29 -3.14 9.33 -37.05
CA ARG A 29 -1.70 9.58 -36.79
C ARG A 29 -1.01 8.38 -36.10
N VAL A 30 -1.75 7.56 -35.34
CA VAL A 30 -1.23 6.34 -34.71
C VAL A 30 -1.04 5.20 -35.73
N SER A 31 -1.94 5.07 -36.71
CA SER A 31 -1.86 3.99 -37.72
C SER A 31 -0.74 4.20 -38.76
N SER A 32 -0.34 5.44 -39.05
CA SER A 32 0.80 5.73 -39.94
C SER A 32 2.17 5.48 -39.30
N SER A 33 2.28 5.59 -37.96
CA SER A 33 3.53 5.33 -37.24
C SER A 33 3.87 3.84 -37.18
N LEU A 34 2.86 2.97 -37.13
CA LEU A 34 3.02 1.50 -37.05
C LEU A 34 3.34 0.82 -38.40
N ARG A 35 3.22 1.53 -39.54
CA ARG A 35 3.60 0.98 -40.87
C ARG A 35 5.02 1.34 -41.31
N ARG A 36 5.73 2.21 -40.57
CA ARG A 36 7.04 2.71 -40.98
C ARG A 36 8.23 1.93 -40.39
N THR A 37 7.98 0.98 -39.49
CA THR A 37 9.02 0.20 -38.79
C THR A 37 9.19 -1.23 -39.31
N SER A 38 8.40 -1.68 -40.30
CA SER A 38 8.46 -3.05 -40.83
C SER A 38 9.16 -3.19 -42.19
N ARG A 39 9.99 -2.23 -42.59
CA ARG A 39 10.74 -2.29 -43.86
C ARG A 39 12.19 -1.85 -43.69
N ILE A 40 13.02 -2.63 -43.01
CA ILE A 40 14.48 -2.65 -43.22
C ILE A 40 15.03 -4.08 -43.07
N LYS A 41 15.58 -4.57 -44.20
CA LYS A 41 16.61 -5.61 -44.43
C LYS A 41 16.29 -7.07 -44.10
N GLY A 42 16.06 -7.83 -45.17
CA GLY A 42 16.36 -9.25 -45.24
C GLY A 42 17.87 -9.51 -45.35
N LEU A 43 18.28 -10.65 -44.82
CA LEU A 43 19.52 -11.36 -45.14
C LEU A 43 19.16 -12.84 -45.29
N GLU A 44 19.70 -13.46 -46.34
CA GLU A 44 19.49 -14.84 -46.80
C GLU A 44 19.96 -15.94 -45.82
N PRO A 45 19.49 -17.20 -46.01
CA PRO A 45 19.80 -18.35 -45.17
C PRO A 45 21.00 -19.14 -45.71
N THR A 46 21.97 -19.46 -44.86
CA THR A 46 23.03 -20.44 -45.20
C THR A 46 22.68 -21.80 -44.62
N GLN A 47 22.50 -22.76 -45.51
CA GLN A 47 22.26 -24.18 -45.25
C GLN A 47 23.45 -24.83 -44.52
N ARG A 48 23.17 -25.76 -43.60
CA ARG A 48 24.14 -26.75 -43.11
C ARG A 48 23.47 -28.13 -42.99
N THR A 49 24.12 -29.11 -43.61
CA THR A 49 23.75 -30.52 -43.80
C THR A 49 23.92 -31.40 -42.56
N PRO A 50 23.39 -32.65 -42.54
CA PRO A 50 23.31 -33.52 -41.36
C PRO A 50 24.30 -34.73 -41.33
N GLU A 51 24.34 -35.38 -40.14
CA GLU A 51 24.81 -36.76 -39.79
C GLU A 51 26.33 -37.07 -39.59
N PRO A 52 26.72 -38.17 -38.88
CA PRO A 52 25.94 -39.31 -38.33
C PRO A 52 26.19 -39.70 -36.85
N ALA A 53 25.38 -40.66 -36.40
CA ALA A 53 25.39 -41.33 -35.08
C ALA A 53 26.36 -42.52 -34.98
N GLY A 54 26.76 -42.90 -33.75
CA GLY A 54 27.44 -44.16 -33.43
C GLY A 54 27.85 -44.30 -31.95
N PRO A 55 28.00 -45.51 -31.38
CA PRO A 55 27.30 -45.92 -30.14
C PRO A 55 28.20 -46.25 -28.93
N GLY A 56 27.60 -46.43 -27.74
CA GLY A 56 28.28 -47.04 -26.58
C GLY A 56 27.45 -47.08 -25.29
N ALA A 57 27.04 -48.29 -24.90
CA ALA A 57 26.20 -48.61 -23.74
C ALA A 57 27.00 -48.80 -22.43
N SER A 58 26.36 -48.63 -21.26
CA SER A 58 26.31 -49.67 -20.19
C SER A 58 25.64 -49.25 -18.87
N ARG A 59 24.72 -50.13 -18.43
CA ARG A 59 24.40 -50.66 -17.07
C ARG A 59 24.04 -49.67 -15.93
N ALA A 60 22.82 -49.67 -15.37
CA ALA A 60 22.09 -50.68 -14.56
C ALA A 60 22.42 -50.67 -13.05
N GLY A 61 21.40 -50.43 -12.22
CA GLY A 61 21.40 -50.63 -10.76
C GLY A 61 20.25 -49.90 -10.03
N PRO A 62 19.31 -50.58 -9.34
CA PRO A 62 18.08 -49.98 -8.81
C PRO A 62 18.14 -49.70 -7.30
N ALA A 63 17.29 -48.78 -6.83
CA ALA A 63 16.92 -48.66 -5.42
C ALA A 63 15.41 -48.38 -5.29
N GLY A 64 14.71 -49.26 -4.56
CA GLY A 64 13.39 -49.00 -4.00
C GLY A 64 13.46 -47.84 -2.98
N SER A 65 12.39 -47.35 -2.37
CA SER A 65 11.17 -48.01 -1.94
C SER A 65 10.24 -46.96 -1.30
N HIS A 66 8.97 -47.31 -1.13
CA HIS A 66 7.98 -46.74 -0.21
C HIS A 66 7.25 -45.44 -0.59
N SER A 67 6.19 -45.63 -1.39
CA SER A 67 4.96 -44.83 -1.30
C SER A 67 4.22 -45.20 0.00
N ARG A 68 4.09 -44.25 0.92
CA ARG A 68 3.12 -44.32 2.03
C ARG A 68 2.13 -43.17 1.91
N ARG A 69 0.87 -43.58 1.78
CA ARG A 69 -0.36 -42.81 1.96
C ARG A 69 -0.29 -41.90 3.18
N SER A 70 -0.82 -40.69 3.06
CA SER A 70 -1.53 -40.08 4.18
C SER A 70 -2.78 -39.37 3.68
N SER A 71 -3.91 -39.89 4.13
CA SER A 71 -5.27 -39.47 3.84
C SER A 71 -5.57 -38.21 4.66
N PHE A 72 -5.74 -37.06 4.01
CA PHE A 72 -6.26 -35.87 4.69
C PHE A 72 -7.78 -35.95 4.77
N VAL A 73 -8.27 -36.14 5.99
CA VAL A 73 -9.67 -36.05 6.38
C VAL A 73 -10.07 -34.57 6.41
N THR A 74 -10.84 -34.14 5.42
CA THR A 74 -11.48 -32.82 5.37
C THR A 74 -12.68 -32.80 6.31
N ARG A 75 -12.55 -32.12 7.47
CA ARG A 75 -13.68 -31.87 8.38
C ARG A 75 -14.26 -30.49 8.11
N ALA A 76 -15.26 -30.42 7.23
CA ALA A 76 -16.11 -29.25 7.08
C ALA A 76 -16.99 -29.09 8.34
N ARG A 77 -16.98 -27.90 8.95
CA ARG A 77 -18.02 -27.48 9.91
C ARG A 77 -18.66 -26.20 9.39
N ALA A 78 -19.84 -26.37 8.79
CA ALA A 78 -20.71 -25.29 8.40
C ALA A 78 -21.68 -24.92 9.54
N SER A 79 -21.78 -23.61 9.77
CA SER A 79 -23.00 -22.82 9.98
C SER A 79 -24.06 -23.35 10.96
N ARG A 80 -24.15 -22.69 12.13
CA ARG A 80 -25.40 -22.63 12.90
C ARG A 80 -25.89 -21.19 12.93
N LYS A 81 -26.99 -20.95 12.20
CA LYS A 81 -27.85 -19.77 12.30
C LYS A 81 -28.68 -19.89 13.58
N THR A 82 -28.58 -18.92 14.47
CA THR A 82 -29.54 -18.74 15.57
C THR A 82 -30.27 -17.42 15.37
N ASN A 83 -31.51 -17.52 14.90
CA ASN A 83 -32.50 -16.45 14.98
C ASN A 83 -32.94 -16.35 16.45
N LEU A 84 -32.71 -15.20 17.11
CA LEU A 84 -33.34 -14.91 18.39
C LEU A 84 -34.12 -13.60 18.31
N LYS A 85 -35.38 -13.73 18.71
CA LYS A 85 -36.51 -12.84 18.53
C LYS A 85 -36.33 -11.55 19.35
N ARG A 86 -36.71 -10.42 18.74
CA ARG A 86 -36.85 -9.13 19.41
C ARG A 86 -38.10 -9.16 20.29
N PHE A 87 -37.94 -8.99 21.60
CA PHE A 87 -39.01 -8.61 22.50
C PHE A 87 -39.00 -7.08 22.62
N ALA A 88 -40.04 -6.43 22.10
CA ALA A 88 -40.30 -5.02 22.34
C ALA A 88 -41.28 -4.91 23.52
N LEU A 89 -40.83 -4.37 24.65
CA LEU A 89 -41.73 -3.87 25.69
C LEU A 89 -42.04 -2.41 25.38
N ALA A 90 -43.32 -2.12 25.13
CA ALA A 90 -43.86 -0.77 25.07
C ALA A 90 -44.10 -0.27 26.51
N ALA A 91 -43.46 0.84 26.88
CA ALA A 91 -43.73 1.56 28.11
C ALA A 91 -44.93 2.49 27.89
N ALA A 92 -46.04 2.23 28.57
CA ALA A 92 -47.18 3.13 28.66
C ALA A 92 -46.94 4.10 29.83
N CYS A 93 -46.77 5.38 29.50
CA CYS A 93 -46.85 6.47 30.47
C CYS A 93 -48.32 6.76 30.78
N ALA A 94 -48.70 6.76 32.06
CA ALA A 94 -49.92 7.38 32.54
C ALA A 94 -49.59 8.24 33.77
N ALA A 95 -50.13 9.46 33.75
CA ALA A 95 -49.82 10.57 34.64
C ALA A 95 -50.65 10.57 35.94
N GLY A 96 -50.17 11.37 36.91
CA GLY A 96 -50.86 11.78 38.15
C GLY A 96 -50.18 11.21 39.40
N GLY A 97 -49.86 11.92 40.47
CA GLY A 97 -50.07 13.31 40.90
C GLY A 97 -49.75 13.37 42.41
N VAL A 98 -48.93 14.34 42.83
CA VAL A 98 -48.80 15.01 44.16
C VAL A 98 -48.72 14.16 45.46
N LEU A 99 -47.63 14.29 46.24
CA LEU A 99 -47.59 14.82 47.62
C LEU A 99 -46.21 14.67 48.30
N LEU A 100 -45.82 15.73 49.03
CA LEU A 100 -44.58 15.95 49.76
C LEU A 100 -44.53 15.16 51.09
N VAL A 101 -43.42 14.48 51.40
CA VAL A 101 -42.98 14.24 52.79
C VAL A 101 -41.44 14.24 52.84
N SER A 102 -40.91 15.26 53.51
CA SER A 102 -39.52 15.33 53.98
C SER A 102 -39.36 14.44 55.21
N GLY A 103 -38.42 13.48 55.18
CA GLY A 103 -38.03 12.69 56.34
C GLY A 103 -36.54 12.36 56.29
N LEU A 104 -35.74 13.06 57.08
CA LEU A 104 -34.36 12.68 57.39
C LEU A 104 -34.39 11.52 58.39
N ALA A 105 -33.97 10.32 57.98
CA ALA A 105 -33.32 9.35 58.87
C ALA A 105 -32.78 8.15 58.07
N ALA A 106 -31.45 8.12 57.93
CA ALA A 106 -30.58 6.94 58.01
C ALA A 106 -29.39 7.13 57.04
N CYS A 107 -28.23 7.46 57.60
CA CYS A 107 -26.94 7.21 56.96
C CYS A 107 -26.77 5.70 56.81
N SER A 108 -27.26 5.14 55.71
CA SER A 108 -26.74 3.89 55.19
C SER A 108 -25.42 4.24 54.51
N SER A 109 -24.31 4.03 55.21
CA SER A 109 -22.98 4.04 54.60
C SER A 109 -22.92 2.90 53.59
N SER A 110 -23.37 3.17 52.36
CA SER A 110 -23.00 2.36 51.21
C SER A 110 -21.48 2.51 51.08
N GLY A 111 -20.75 1.51 51.58
CA GLY A 111 -19.32 1.38 51.30
C GLY A 111 -19.06 1.55 49.80
N PRO A 112 -17.87 2.02 49.40
CA PRO A 112 -17.58 2.31 48.00
C PRO A 112 -17.82 1.04 47.20
N THR A 113 -18.92 1.00 46.45
CA THR A 113 -19.17 -0.12 45.57
C THR A 113 -18.23 0.09 44.40
N ASN A 114 -17.12 -0.65 44.37
CA ASN A 114 -16.32 -0.86 43.17
C ASN A 114 -17.18 -1.66 42.19
N LYS A 115 -18.17 -0.98 41.62
CA LYS A 115 -18.71 -1.22 40.30
C LYS A 115 -17.98 -0.13 39.53
N ASP A 116 -17.02 -0.40 38.65
CA ASP A 116 -17.24 -1.03 37.36
C ASP A 116 -15.90 -1.59 36.83
N ASP A 117 -15.68 -2.90 36.83
CA ASP A 117 -14.50 -3.53 36.17
C ASP A 117 -14.48 -3.30 34.64
N SER A 118 -15.60 -2.82 34.09
CA SER A 118 -15.76 -2.44 32.68
C SER A 118 -15.20 -1.05 32.35
N ALA A 119 -14.93 -0.18 33.33
CA ALA A 119 -14.37 1.15 33.06
C ALA A 119 -12.95 1.10 32.46
N PHE A 120 -12.15 0.11 32.86
CA PHE A 120 -10.79 -0.09 32.32
C PHE A 120 -10.79 -0.70 30.91
N VAL A 121 -11.81 -1.50 30.56
CA VAL A 121 -11.95 -2.11 29.23
C VAL A 121 -12.22 -1.05 28.15
N TYR A 122 -13.02 -0.02 28.47
CA TYR A 122 -13.34 1.03 27.50
C TYR A 122 -12.21 2.03 27.25
N LEU A 123 -11.26 2.20 28.17
CA LEU A 123 -10.16 3.15 27.99
C LEU A 123 -9.05 2.58 27.10
N LEU A 124 -8.83 1.26 27.13
CA LEU A 124 -7.83 0.60 26.28
C LEU A 124 -8.33 0.33 24.85
N ASP A 125 -9.64 0.15 24.67
CA ASP A 125 -10.25 -0.12 23.35
C ASP A 125 -10.68 1.15 22.58
N ARG A 126 -10.76 2.32 23.23
CA ARG A 126 -11.01 3.60 22.54
C ARG A 126 -9.75 4.10 21.85
N LYS A 127 -9.42 3.49 20.71
CA LYS A 127 -8.56 4.15 19.73
C LYS A 127 -9.33 5.32 19.15
N GLY A 128 -8.83 6.54 19.38
CA GLY A 128 -9.36 7.71 18.68
C GLY A 128 -9.32 7.49 17.16
N GLU A 129 -10.23 8.14 16.44
CA GLU A 129 -10.20 8.15 14.98
C GLU A 129 -8.84 8.67 14.52
N TRP A 130 -8.02 7.78 13.97
CA TRP A 130 -6.69 8.14 13.50
C TRP A 130 -6.83 9.08 12.29
N GLN A 131 -6.10 10.18 12.33
CA GLN A 131 -6.03 11.12 11.22
C GLN A 131 -4.57 11.34 10.84
N GLU A 132 -4.31 11.25 9.54
CA GLU A 132 -2.99 11.52 9.00
C GLU A 132 -2.63 13.00 9.13
N ASN A 133 -1.38 13.29 9.49
CA ASN A 133 -0.86 14.64 9.49
C ASN A 133 -0.93 15.25 8.08
N LYS A 134 -1.36 16.50 8.01
CA LYS A 134 -1.36 17.27 6.75
C LYS A 134 0.09 17.46 6.28
N ILE A 135 0.32 17.16 5.01
CA ILE A 135 1.59 17.48 4.35
C ILE A 135 1.51 18.92 3.86
N GLU A 136 2.33 19.79 4.45
CA GLU A 136 2.36 21.21 4.09
C GLU A 136 3.09 21.46 2.77
N SER A 137 4.19 20.74 2.55
CA SER A 137 4.98 20.80 1.32
C SER A 137 5.65 19.45 1.05
N LEU A 138 5.88 19.16 -0.23
CA LEU A 138 6.70 18.02 -0.63
C LEU A 138 8.19 18.34 -0.44
N PRO A 139 9.03 17.35 -0.11
CA PRO A 139 10.46 17.57 -0.01
C PRO A 139 11.06 17.98 -1.36
N PRO A 140 12.20 18.68 -1.38
CA PRO A 140 12.93 18.91 -2.61
C PRO A 140 13.32 17.57 -3.26
N LEU A 141 13.36 17.53 -4.59
CA LEU A 141 13.84 16.35 -5.29
C LEU A 141 15.33 16.09 -4.97
N PRO A 142 15.75 14.82 -4.84
CA PRO A 142 17.15 14.50 -4.61
C PRO A 142 17.99 14.93 -5.82
N GLN A 143 18.95 15.84 -5.59
CA GLN A 143 19.83 16.33 -6.64
C GLN A 143 20.69 15.20 -7.24
N VAL A 144 21.15 15.40 -8.47
CA VAL A 144 22.15 14.50 -9.08
C VAL A 144 23.42 14.54 -8.22
N GLY A 145 23.88 13.36 -7.78
CA GLY A 145 25.04 13.24 -6.90
C GLY A 145 24.77 13.47 -5.40
N ALA A 146 23.50 13.65 -5.00
CA ALA A 146 23.14 13.70 -3.58
C ALA A 146 23.60 12.41 -2.85
N THR A 147 24.03 12.56 -1.60
CA THR A 147 24.38 11.44 -0.74
C THR A 147 23.12 10.71 -0.29
N LEU A 148 22.73 9.68 -1.04
CA LEU A 148 21.64 8.79 -0.69
C LEU A 148 22.13 7.69 0.25
N LEU A 149 21.23 7.16 1.07
CA LEU A 149 21.51 6.07 2.00
C LEU A 149 21.06 4.74 1.38
N PRO A 150 21.99 3.91 0.86
CA PRO A 150 21.64 2.64 0.25
C PRO A 150 21.20 1.62 1.30
N PHE A 151 20.32 0.69 0.90
CA PHE A 151 19.96 -0.45 1.72
C PHE A 151 19.61 -1.66 0.84
N ASP A 152 19.83 -2.86 1.38
CA ASP A 152 19.57 -4.10 0.66
C ASP A 152 18.14 -4.59 0.90
N VAL A 153 17.44 -4.89 -0.20
CA VAL A 153 16.06 -5.40 -0.18
C VAL A 153 16.01 -6.91 -0.40
N SER A 154 16.67 -7.38 -1.47
CA SER A 154 16.75 -8.78 -1.84
C SER A 154 18.00 -9.03 -2.67
N ASN A 155 18.68 -10.15 -2.41
CA ASN A 155 19.85 -10.58 -3.17
C ASN A 155 19.53 -10.97 -4.62
N ASN A 156 18.25 -11.16 -4.96
CA ASN A 156 17.80 -11.59 -6.28
C ASN A 156 17.34 -10.43 -7.17
N SER A 157 17.26 -9.20 -6.65
CA SER A 157 16.87 -8.03 -7.44
C SER A 157 18.13 -7.32 -7.95
N PRO A 158 18.21 -7.00 -9.25
CA PRO A 158 19.32 -6.21 -9.78
C PRO A 158 19.14 -4.71 -9.52
N LEU A 159 18.02 -4.29 -8.91
CA LEU A 159 17.74 -2.90 -8.58
C LEU A 159 18.54 -2.45 -7.36
N LYS A 160 18.96 -1.19 -7.35
CA LYS A 160 19.56 -0.53 -6.20
C LYS A 160 18.56 0.41 -5.54
N PHE A 161 18.42 0.29 -4.23
CA PHE A 161 17.46 1.05 -3.43
C PHE A 161 18.22 1.97 -2.49
N ALA A 162 17.82 3.23 -2.42
CA ALA A 162 18.42 4.20 -1.51
C ALA A 162 17.40 5.24 -1.04
N ILE A 163 17.52 5.66 0.21
CA ILE A 163 16.68 6.71 0.80
C ILE A 163 17.39 8.05 0.69
N ASP A 164 16.64 9.11 0.37
CA ASP A 164 17.14 10.48 0.53
C ASP A 164 17.00 10.92 2.00
N PRO A 165 18.11 11.14 2.73
CA PRO A 165 18.05 11.52 4.15
C PRO A 165 17.36 12.88 4.37
N ALA A 166 17.40 13.81 3.41
CA ALA A 166 16.79 15.13 3.55
C ALA A 166 15.25 15.08 3.58
N SER A 167 14.67 14.02 3.02
CA SER A 167 13.23 13.81 2.94
C SER A 167 12.63 13.07 4.14
N LEU A 168 13.47 12.42 4.95
CA LEU A 168 13.03 11.46 5.97
C LEU A 168 12.46 12.19 7.19
N THR A 169 11.19 11.95 7.48
CA THR A 169 10.49 12.52 8.64
C THR A 169 9.67 11.46 9.35
N VAL A 170 9.46 11.65 10.66
CA VAL A 170 8.60 10.80 11.49
C VAL A 170 7.50 11.68 12.05
N GLY A 171 6.28 11.46 11.60
CA GLY A 171 5.11 12.23 12.04
C GLY A 171 4.59 11.75 13.40
N THR A 172 3.90 12.66 14.10
CA THR A 172 3.16 12.34 15.33
C THR A 172 2.00 11.36 15.11
N ASP A 173 1.60 11.16 13.86
CA ASP A 173 0.61 10.18 13.41
C ASP A 173 1.16 8.75 13.27
N GLY A 174 2.44 8.52 13.61
CA GLY A 174 3.07 7.20 13.50
C GLY A 174 3.48 6.81 12.08
N VAL A 175 3.50 7.79 11.16
CA VAL A 175 3.92 7.60 9.76
C VAL A 175 5.36 8.05 9.58
N VAL A 176 6.19 7.17 9.03
CA VAL A 176 7.54 7.50 8.55
C VAL A 176 7.43 7.86 7.07
N ARG A 177 7.72 9.11 6.72
CA ARG A 177 7.66 9.63 5.34
C ARG A 177 9.07 9.79 4.80
N TYR A 178 9.29 9.40 3.55
CA TYR A 178 10.61 9.34 2.95
C TYR A 178 10.53 9.38 1.42
N THR A 179 11.62 9.81 0.79
CA THR A 179 11.85 9.66 -0.65
C THR A 179 12.74 8.45 -0.89
N ILE A 180 12.24 7.52 -1.68
CA ILE A 180 12.97 6.34 -2.17
C ILE A 180 13.46 6.60 -3.59
N VAL A 181 14.72 6.25 -3.84
CA VAL A 181 15.34 6.25 -5.15
C VAL A 181 15.66 4.81 -5.53
N ILE A 182 15.06 4.34 -6.61
CA ILE A 182 15.27 3.01 -7.17
C ILE A 182 16.03 3.18 -8.49
N THR A 183 17.19 2.56 -8.60
CA THR A 183 18.04 2.65 -9.80
C THR A 183 18.17 1.29 -10.46
N SER A 184 17.85 1.21 -11.76
CA SER A 184 18.04 0.00 -12.55
C SER A 184 19.50 -0.19 -12.96
N PRO A 185 19.92 -1.39 -13.38
CA PRO A 185 21.25 -1.61 -13.96
C PRO A 185 21.54 -0.75 -15.20
N SER A 186 20.50 -0.36 -15.94
CA SER A 186 20.62 0.55 -17.09
C SER A 186 20.71 2.03 -16.71
N GLY A 187 20.67 2.36 -15.42
CA GLY A 187 20.75 3.73 -14.90
C GLY A 187 19.41 4.48 -14.86
N ALA A 188 18.28 3.84 -15.18
CA ALA A 188 16.97 4.46 -15.03
C ALA A 188 16.65 4.64 -13.54
N ARG A 189 16.20 5.84 -13.17
CA ARG A 189 15.83 6.20 -11.79
C ARG A 189 14.33 6.34 -11.67
N ASN A 190 13.75 5.61 -10.71
CA ASN A 190 12.40 5.84 -10.21
C ASN A 190 12.52 6.50 -8.83
N VAL A 191 11.84 7.63 -8.63
CA VAL A 191 11.92 8.41 -7.38
C VAL A 191 10.51 8.67 -6.87
N ASN A 192 10.20 8.15 -5.69
CA ASN A 192 8.88 8.26 -5.09
C ASN A 192 8.98 8.91 -3.71
N TYR A 193 8.02 9.76 -3.37
CA TYR A 193 7.78 10.19 -1.99
C TYR A 193 6.65 9.35 -1.40
N GLU A 194 6.94 8.60 -0.36
CA GLU A 194 6.07 7.57 0.22
C GLU A 194 6.01 7.69 1.74
N GLY A 195 5.03 7.00 2.32
CA GLY A 195 4.84 6.90 3.76
C GLY A 195 4.58 5.47 4.18
N ILE A 196 5.20 5.06 5.29
CA ILE A 196 4.91 3.80 5.97
C ILE A 196 4.23 4.12 7.30
N ARG A 197 3.05 3.56 7.50
CA ARG A 197 2.28 3.64 8.73
C ARG A 197 2.59 2.42 9.61
N CYS A 198 3.29 2.66 10.72
CA CYS A 198 3.85 1.57 11.53
C CYS A 198 2.80 0.74 12.29
N ASP A 199 1.64 1.30 12.64
CA ASP A 199 0.64 0.62 13.47
C ASP A 199 -0.21 -0.41 12.69
N THR A 200 -0.45 -0.17 11.40
CA THR A 200 -1.30 -0.99 10.53
C THR A 200 -0.54 -1.83 9.49
N TYR A 201 0.79 -1.67 9.36
CA TYR A 201 1.59 -2.34 8.33
C TYR A 201 1.14 -1.94 6.91
N GLU A 202 0.91 -0.65 6.71
CA GLU A 202 0.44 -0.06 5.46
C GLU A 202 1.44 0.97 4.93
N TRP A 203 1.41 1.16 3.62
CA TRP A 203 2.17 2.21 2.95
C TRP A 203 1.26 2.98 2.00
N ARG A 204 1.70 4.17 1.60
CA ARG A 204 1.10 4.91 0.50
C ARG A 204 2.13 5.72 -0.28
N LEU A 205 1.79 6.01 -1.52
CA LEU A 205 2.48 6.89 -2.45
C LEU A 205 1.85 8.27 -2.39
N TYR A 206 2.67 9.29 -2.09
CA TYR A 206 2.25 10.69 -2.10
C TYR A 206 2.53 11.36 -3.44
N ALA A 207 3.69 11.06 -4.03
CA ALA A 207 4.11 11.62 -5.31
C ALA A 207 5.19 10.75 -5.95
N SER A 208 5.28 10.82 -7.28
CA SER A 208 6.37 10.24 -8.07
C SER A 208 7.10 11.34 -8.84
N LEU A 209 8.33 11.09 -9.26
CA LEU A 209 9.02 11.94 -10.23
C LEU A 209 8.15 12.09 -11.49
N ASP A 210 8.00 13.32 -11.96
CA ASP A 210 7.26 13.59 -13.18
C ASP A 210 8.02 13.20 -14.46
N ALA A 211 7.33 13.27 -15.60
CA ALA A 211 7.90 12.90 -16.89
C ALA A 211 9.01 13.83 -17.38
N ASP A 212 9.10 15.05 -16.86
CA ASP A 212 10.12 16.04 -17.20
C ASP A 212 11.33 16.00 -16.23
N HIS A 213 11.27 15.13 -15.22
CA HIS A 213 12.31 14.86 -14.24
C HIS A 213 12.71 16.10 -13.41
N ASN A 214 11.79 17.06 -13.24
CA ASN A 214 12.06 18.32 -12.55
C ASN A 214 11.04 18.67 -11.47
N GLY A 215 10.00 17.84 -11.32
CA GLY A 215 8.95 18.04 -10.34
C GLY A 215 8.33 16.75 -9.81
N TRP A 216 7.36 16.94 -8.93
CA TRP A 216 6.56 15.87 -8.36
C TRP A 216 5.22 15.77 -9.10
N ASP A 217 4.90 14.58 -9.59
CA ASP A 217 3.58 14.20 -10.02
C ASP A 217 2.79 13.62 -8.83
N GLN A 218 1.76 14.35 -8.40
CA GLN A 218 0.84 13.91 -7.34
C GLN A 218 -0.40 13.17 -7.87
N THR A 219 -0.61 13.13 -9.20
CA THR A 219 -1.79 12.47 -9.79
C THR A 219 -1.76 10.95 -9.62
N VAL A 220 -0.58 10.40 -9.31
CA VAL A 220 -0.33 8.99 -9.02
C VAL A 220 -0.49 8.62 -7.54
N ALA A 221 -0.81 9.59 -6.67
CA ALA A 221 -1.00 9.34 -5.26
C ALA A 221 -2.08 8.28 -5.02
N ASN A 222 -1.87 7.41 -4.02
CA ASN A 222 -2.78 6.31 -3.73
C ASN A 222 -3.30 6.34 -2.29
N ASN A 223 -4.30 5.50 -2.03
CA ASN A 223 -4.76 5.23 -0.68
C ASN A 223 -3.82 4.27 0.04
N TRP A 224 -3.86 4.30 1.37
CA TRP A 224 -3.19 3.34 2.23
C TRP A 224 -3.46 1.92 1.76
N SER A 225 -2.37 1.18 1.55
CA SER A 225 -2.39 -0.19 1.05
C SER A 225 -1.48 -1.04 1.93
N ARG A 226 -1.86 -2.29 2.15
CA ARG A 226 -1.06 -3.22 2.94
C ARG A 226 0.32 -3.41 2.30
N ILE A 227 1.36 -3.42 3.12
CA ILE A 227 2.72 -3.75 2.65
C ILE A 227 2.77 -5.23 2.23
N GLU A 228 3.28 -5.49 1.04
CA GLU A 228 3.53 -6.84 0.53
C GLU A 228 4.93 -7.32 0.89
N ASN A 229 5.09 -8.63 1.08
CA ASN A 229 6.39 -9.26 1.37
C ASN A 229 6.68 -10.37 0.35
N GLY A 230 7.95 -10.74 0.20
CA GLY A 230 8.38 -11.88 -0.61
C GLY A 230 8.48 -11.62 -2.11
N THR A 231 8.30 -10.37 -2.57
CA THR A 231 8.54 -9.97 -3.96
C THR A 231 9.95 -9.40 -4.13
N LEU A 232 10.47 -9.37 -5.37
CA LEU A 232 11.80 -8.82 -5.67
C LEU A 232 11.95 -7.33 -5.31
N ASN A 233 10.82 -6.62 -5.25
CA ASN A 233 10.75 -5.19 -4.96
C ASN A 233 10.04 -4.92 -3.63
N ALA A 234 10.10 -5.84 -2.66
CA ALA A 234 9.49 -5.69 -1.34
C ALA A 234 10.24 -4.69 -0.43
N TYR A 235 10.64 -3.53 -0.95
CA TYR A 235 11.47 -2.56 -0.23
C TYR A 235 10.70 -1.90 0.92
N GLN A 236 9.38 -1.70 0.81
CA GLN A 236 8.58 -1.20 1.94
C GLN A 236 8.59 -2.17 3.11
N SER A 237 8.53 -3.48 2.84
CA SER A 237 8.62 -4.54 3.86
C SER A 237 9.97 -4.51 4.57
N ARG A 238 11.07 -4.39 3.80
CA ARG A 238 12.42 -4.26 4.36
C ARG A 238 12.56 -3.01 5.23
N LEU A 239 12.13 -1.85 4.74
CA LEU A 239 12.19 -0.59 5.49
C LEU A 239 11.39 -0.67 6.78
N TYR A 240 10.16 -1.21 6.72
CA TYR A 240 9.33 -1.41 7.91
C TYR A 240 10.05 -2.28 8.94
N GLN A 241 10.54 -3.45 8.55
CA GLN A 241 11.02 -4.48 9.49
C GLN A 241 12.41 -4.17 10.05
N ASP A 242 13.30 -3.61 9.23
CA ASP A 242 14.70 -3.47 9.61
C ASP A 242 15.03 -2.07 10.15
N TYR A 243 14.38 -1.03 9.64
CA TYR A 243 14.83 0.34 9.88
C TYR A 243 13.79 1.23 10.55
N PHE A 244 12.50 1.10 10.24
CA PHE A 244 11.52 2.12 10.60
C PHE A 244 10.63 1.74 11.78
N CYS A 245 10.14 0.51 11.85
CA CYS A 245 9.05 0.14 12.76
C CYS A 245 9.41 -1.05 13.64
N ALA A 246 8.99 -0.99 14.91
CA ALA A 246 8.96 -2.12 15.83
C ALA A 246 7.78 -1.97 16.78
N ASN A 247 7.17 -3.09 17.20
CA ASN A 247 6.04 -3.06 18.14
C ASN A 247 4.90 -2.11 17.71
N LYS A 248 4.61 -2.06 16.40
CA LYS A 248 3.57 -1.20 15.80
C LYS A 248 3.83 0.31 15.92
N MET A 249 5.05 0.74 16.19
CA MET A 249 5.44 2.15 16.29
C MET A 249 6.76 2.44 15.56
N PRO A 250 7.01 3.71 15.16
CA PRO A 250 8.33 4.12 14.72
C PRO A 250 9.37 3.89 15.82
N ILE A 251 10.52 3.31 15.48
CA ILE A 251 11.53 2.92 16.49
C ILE A 251 12.28 4.11 17.10
N ALA A 252 12.36 5.22 16.36
CA ALA A 252 13.10 6.41 16.73
C ALA A 252 12.68 7.60 15.86
N LYS A 253 13.23 8.78 16.18
CA LYS A 253 13.08 9.99 15.35
C LYS A 253 13.98 9.93 14.11
N ALA A 254 13.68 10.77 13.13
CA ALA A 254 14.37 10.81 11.83
C ALA A 254 15.92 10.79 11.90
N PRO A 255 16.60 11.57 12.77
CA PRO A 255 18.07 11.54 12.83
C PRO A 255 18.62 10.16 13.17
N THR A 256 17.98 9.44 14.10
CA THR A 256 18.39 8.08 14.48
C THR A 256 18.12 7.08 13.36
N LEU A 257 16.99 7.20 12.65
CA LEU A 257 16.69 6.35 11.49
C LEU A 257 17.72 6.54 10.38
N ILE A 258 18.14 7.79 10.15
CA ILE A 258 19.20 8.16 9.21
C ILE A 258 20.54 7.52 9.59
N GLU A 259 20.95 7.58 10.87
CA GLU A 259 22.18 6.90 11.31
C GLU A 259 22.09 5.38 11.17
N ASN A 260 20.92 4.79 11.47
CA ASN A 260 20.72 3.35 11.31
C ASN A 260 20.86 2.93 9.84
N LEU A 261 20.26 3.68 8.91
CA LEU A 261 20.43 3.45 7.47
C LEU A 261 21.89 3.64 7.04
N ARG A 262 22.55 4.70 7.49
CA ARG A 262 23.94 5.01 7.12
C ARG A 262 24.93 3.91 7.53
N TYR A 263 24.73 3.32 8.71
CA TYR A 263 25.60 2.28 9.25
C TYR A 263 25.05 0.86 9.08
N GLY A 264 23.94 0.67 8.36
CA GLY A 264 23.31 -0.64 8.17
C GLY A 264 22.85 -1.31 9.47
N ARG A 265 22.48 -0.53 10.50
CA ARG A 265 22.00 -1.05 11.79
C ARG A 265 20.53 -1.43 11.69
N THR A 266 20.28 -2.70 11.44
CA THR A 266 18.92 -3.26 11.37
C THR A 266 18.38 -3.59 12.77
N GLN A 267 17.06 -3.69 12.93
CA GLN A 267 16.43 -4.09 14.20
C GLN A 267 17.00 -5.37 14.79
N SER A 268 17.28 -6.37 13.94
CA SER A 268 17.89 -7.63 14.36
C SER A 268 19.28 -7.46 15.01
N THR A 269 20.01 -6.40 14.66
CA THR A 269 21.33 -6.09 15.24
C THR A 269 21.26 -5.22 16.49
N LEU A 270 20.16 -4.48 16.70
CA LEU A 270 19.99 -3.56 17.84
C LEU A 270 19.46 -4.25 19.11
N VAL A 271 18.84 -5.43 18.97
CA VAL A 271 18.23 -6.18 20.07
C VAL A 271 19.19 -7.23 20.68
N ARG A 272 20.46 -7.26 20.24
CA ARG A 272 21.48 -8.19 20.71
C ARG A 272 22.47 -7.51 21.64
#